data_AF-A0A813KQN4-F1
#
_entry.id   AF-A0A813KQN4-F1
#
_cell.length_a   1.000
_cell.length_b   1.000
_cell.length_c   1.000
_cell.angle_alpha   90.00
_cell.angle_beta   90.00
_cell.angle_gamma   90.00
#
_symmetry.space_group_name_H-M   'P 1'
#
loop_
_entity.id
_entity.type
_entity.pdbx_description
1 polymer ?
#
loop_
_entity_poly.entity_id
_entity_poly.type
_entity_poly.pdbx_seq_one_letter_code
_entity_poly.pdbx_strand_id
1 'polypeptide(L)'
;MAQNVSPLDTAHQGPIHAASLDHFGRRLATAADDNSVRVWDLETRCFLAELQGHKGSVWAVVWAHPRYGPLLSSAGEDRCVLLWREAEGEWCQVHRHELEGAVLSIAFSPWEYGLQLAAACSDSQVVVLSLSEDAERAGKAVVE
;
A
#
# COMPACT_ATOMS: atom_id res chain seq x y z
N MET A 1 6.92 13.26 26.79
CA MET A 1 5.93 14.32 26.50
C MET A 1 5.49 14.15 25.06
N ALA A 2 4.28 13.64 24.82
CA ALA A 2 3.71 13.64 23.47
C ALA A 2 3.14 15.04 23.24
N GLN A 3 3.79 15.83 22.37
CA GLN A 3 3.30 17.15 22.01
C GLN A 3 2.31 17.01 20.85
N ASN A 4 1.08 17.48 21.08
CA ASN A 4 0.06 17.77 20.09
C ASN A 4 -0.43 16.59 19.22
N VAL A 5 -1.37 15.82 19.77
CA VAL A 5 -2.21 14.83 19.06
C VAL A 5 -3.34 15.54 18.30
N SER A 6 -2.98 16.32 17.30
CA SER A 6 -3.96 16.85 16.35
C SER A 6 -4.24 15.76 15.30
N PRO A 7 -5.50 15.39 15.05
CA PRO A 7 -5.83 14.43 14.00
C PRO A 7 -5.37 14.97 12.64
N LEU A 8 -4.99 14.07 11.73
CA LEU A 8 -4.75 14.43 10.34
C LEU A 8 -6.09 14.81 9.70
N ASP A 9 -6.08 15.80 8.81
CA ASP A 9 -7.26 16.15 8.03
C ASP A 9 -7.69 14.95 7.16
N THR A 10 -9.01 14.80 6.97
CA THR A 10 -9.68 13.71 6.24
C THR A 10 -9.59 12.31 6.88
N ALA A 11 -10.48 12.04 7.84
CA ALA A 11 -10.62 10.72 8.44
C ALA A 11 -11.26 9.70 7.49
N HIS A 12 -10.80 8.44 7.57
CA HIS A 12 -11.45 7.30 6.93
C HIS A 12 -12.92 7.18 7.35
N GLN A 13 -13.75 6.62 6.49
CA GLN A 13 -15.18 6.38 6.74
C GLN A 13 -15.46 5.01 7.39
N GLY A 14 -14.42 4.37 7.93
CA GLY A 14 -14.50 3.10 8.62
C GLY A 14 -13.26 2.84 9.50
N PRO A 15 -13.26 1.74 10.27
CA PRO A 15 -12.09 1.31 11.02
C PRO A 15 -10.82 1.26 10.18
N ILE A 16 -9.72 1.73 10.75
CA ILE A 16 -8.38 1.66 10.16
C ILE A 16 -7.71 0.40 10.69
N HIS A 17 -7.27 -0.47 9.79
CA HIS A 17 -6.67 -1.75 10.14
C HIS A 17 -5.15 -1.71 10.16
N ALA A 18 -4.56 -0.91 9.29
CA ALA A 18 -3.10 -0.80 9.19
C ALA A 18 -2.66 0.64 8.94
N ALA A 19 -1.46 0.92 9.42
CA ALA A 19 -0.73 2.16 9.21
C ALA A 19 0.74 1.83 8.93
N SER A 20 1.34 2.49 7.95
CA SER A 20 2.72 2.26 7.54
C SER A 20 3.42 3.58 7.26
N LEU A 21 4.59 3.76 7.89
CA LEU A 21 5.47 4.88 7.62
C LEU A 21 6.42 4.53 6.47
N ASP A 22 6.74 5.51 5.64
CA ASP A 22 7.83 5.36 4.69
C ASP A 22 9.17 5.25 5.43
N HIS A 23 10.21 4.83 4.72
CA HIS A 23 11.54 4.62 5.30
C HIS A 23 12.20 5.90 5.85
N PHE A 24 11.67 7.08 5.52
CA PHE A 24 12.15 8.37 6.00
C PHE A 24 11.29 8.95 7.13
N GLY A 25 10.16 8.31 7.48
CA GLY A 25 9.19 8.80 8.46
C GLY A 25 8.46 10.09 8.06
N ARG A 26 8.45 10.42 6.76
CA ARG A 26 7.84 11.65 6.22
C ARG A 26 6.45 11.39 5.65
N ARG A 27 6.20 10.20 5.13
CA ARG A 27 4.88 9.83 4.58
C ARG A 27 4.23 8.74 5.41
N LEU A 28 2.94 8.88 5.65
CA LEU A 28 2.10 7.87 6.29
C LEU A 28 1.12 7.32 5.25
N ALA A 29 0.98 6.01 5.20
CA ALA A 29 -0.10 5.34 4.48
C ALA A 29 -0.99 4.58 5.47
N THR A 30 -2.31 4.61 5.28
CA THR A 30 -3.25 3.81 6.09
C THR A 30 -4.26 3.07 5.24
N ALA A 31 -4.70 1.92 5.73
CA ALA A 31 -5.68 1.05 5.09
C ALA A 31 -6.90 0.88 6.00
N ALA A 32 -8.10 0.90 5.41
CA ALA A 32 -9.34 0.91 6.17
C ALA A 32 -10.49 0.10 5.53
N ASP A 33 -11.57 -0.05 6.30
CA ASP A 33 -12.84 -0.67 5.89
C ASP A 33 -13.61 0.11 4.82
N ASP A 34 -13.24 1.37 4.54
CA ASP A 34 -13.86 2.15 3.47
C ASP A 34 -13.30 1.82 2.08
N ASN A 35 -12.63 0.68 1.95
CA ASN A 35 -11.97 0.17 0.73
C ASN A 35 -10.87 1.08 0.18
N SER A 36 -10.43 2.08 0.96
CA SER A 36 -9.43 3.04 0.52
C SER A 36 -8.10 2.85 1.25
N VAL A 37 -7.03 3.22 0.53
CA VAL A 37 -5.75 3.53 1.15
C VAL A 37 -5.51 5.01 1.04
N ARG A 38 -5.11 5.65 2.13
CA ARG A 38 -4.83 7.08 2.14
C ARG A 38 -3.39 7.36 2.47
N VAL A 39 -2.87 8.42 1.89
CA VAL A 39 -1.47 8.84 2.06
C VAL A 39 -1.42 10.29 2.53
N TRP A 40 -0.59 10.56 3.54
CA TRP A 40 -0.34 11.89 4.09
C TRP A 40 1.15 12.20 4.13
N ASP A 41 1.47 13.48 4.04
CA ASP A 41 2.75 14.03 4.43
C ASP A 41 2.69 14.43 5.91
N LEU A 42 3.57 13.87 6.74
CA LEU A 42 3.58 14.10 8.18
C LEU A 42 4.28 15.40 8.60
N GLU A 43 5.14 15.95 7.74
CA GLU A 43 5.85 17.20 8.01
C GLU A 43 4.90 18.39 7.86
N THR A 44 4.12 18.40 6.78
CA THR A 44 3.10 19.42 6.48
C THR A 44 1.73 19.07 7.05
N ARG A 45 1.50 17.81 7.45
CA ARG A 45 0.21 17.25 7.85
C ARG A 45 -0.87 17.34 6.77
N CYS A 46 -0.45 17.42 5.51
CA CYS A 46 -1.35 17.50 4.37
C CYS A 46 -1.74 16.11 3.87
N PHE A 47 -3.01 16.00 3.48
CA PHE A 47 -3.49 14.87 2.70
C PHE A 47 -2.86 14.89 1.30
N LEU A 48 -2.25 13.77 0.88
CA LEU A 48 -1.60 13.64 -0.42
C LEU A 48 -2.50 12.93 -1.43
N ALA A 49 -3.09 11.78 -1.07
CA ALA A 49 -3.87 10.98 -2.02
C ALA A 49 -4.84 10.00 -1.36
N GLU A 50 -5.95 9.74 -2.07
CA GLU A 50 -6.83 8.59 -1.84
C GLU A 50 -6.60 7.57 -2.96
N LEU A 51 -6.20 6.36 -2.59
CA LEU A 51 -5.95 5.26 -3.51
C LEU A 51 -7.17 4.34 -3.50
N GLN A 52 -8.00 4.49 -4.54
CA GLN A 52 -9.21 3.70 -4.73
C GLN A 52 -8.98 2.59 -5.76
N GLY A 53 -9.37 1.37 -5.43
CA GLY A 53 -9.21 0.20 -6.30
C GLY A 53 -9.55 -1.14 -5.63
N HIS A 54 -9.53 -1.18 -4.29
CA HIS A 54 -10.06 -2.33 -3.56
C HIS A 54 -11.59 -2.38 -3.62
N LYS A 55 -12.14 -3.59 -3.66
CA LYS A 55 -13.59 -3.85 -3.67
C LYS A 55 -14.14 -4.33 -2.31
N GLY A 56 -13.30 -4.31 -1.28
CA GLY A 56 -13.60 -4.74 0.08
C GLY A 56 -12.59 -4.14 1.05
N SER A 57 -12.74 -4.44 2.34
CA SER A 57 -11.91 -3.88 3.40
C SER A 57 -10.43 -4.06 3.14
N VAL A 58 -9.65 -2.99 3.30
CA VAL A 58 -8.20 -3.04 3.19
C VAL A 58 -7.63 -3.29 4.57
N TRP A 59 -6.89 -4.39 4.72
CA TRP A 59 -6.38 -4.83 6.01
C TRP A 59 -4.90 -4.55 6.19
N ALA A 60 -4.15 -4.48 5.09
CA ALA A 60 -2.72 -4.34 5.15
C ALA A 60 -2.22 -3.30 4.12
N VAL A 61 -1.21 -2.54 4.52
CA VAL A 61 -0.51 -1.56 3.69
C VAL A 61 0.97 -1.52 4.08
N VAL A 62 1.87 -1.44 3.10
CA VAL A 62 3.31 -1.43 3.34
C VAL A 62 4.05 -0.63 2.27
N TRP A 63 5.07 0.12 2.70
CA TRP A 63 6.00 0.81 1.80
C TRP A 63 7.09 -0.12 1.30
N ALA A 64 7.42 -0.01 0.01
CA ALA A 64 8.59 -0.66 -0.54
C ALA A 64 9.86 0.12 -0.19
N HIS A 65 11.01 -0.55 -0.35
CA HIS A 65 12.31 0.08 -0.13
C HIS A 65 12.51 1.30 -1.05
N PRO A 66 13.12 2.40 -0.58
CA PRO A 66 13.23 3.66 -1.33
C PRO A 66 13.97 3.55 -2.67
N ARG A 67 14.74 2.47 -2.89
CA ARG A 67 15.38 2.19 -4.19
C ARG A 67 14.38 2.05 -5.34
N TYR A 68 13.14 1.66 -5.03
CA TYR A 68 12.07 1.44 -6.01
C TYR A 68 11.21 2.69 -6.23
N GLY A 69 11.60 3.83 -5.64
CA GLY A 69 10.80 5.05 -5.62
C GLY A 69 9.66 5.00 -4.61
N PRO A 70 8.72 5.97 -4.67
CA PRO A 70 7.54 5.96 -3.82
C PRO A 70 6.56 4.90 -4.33
N LEU A 71 6.73 3.70 -3.77
CA LEU A 71 5.95 2.52 -4.09
C LEU A 71 5.31 1.96 -2.81
N LEU A 72 4.02 1.68 -2.90
CA LEU A 72 3.20 1.16 -1.82
C LEU A 72 2.51 -0.12 -2.29
N SER A 73 2.31 -1.07 -1.39
CA SER A 73 1.38 -2.18 -1.63
C SER A 73 0.29 -2.20 -0.58
N SER A 74 -0.91 -2.62 -0.99
CA SER A 74 -2.05 -2.82 -0.13
C SER A 74 -2.78 -4.11 -0.45
N ALA A 75 -3.43 -4.69 0.56
CA ALA A 75 -4.17 -5.92 0.40
C ALA A 75 -5.28 -6.07 1.44
N GLY A 76 -6.28 -6.90 1.16
CA GLY A 76 -7.41 -7.08 2.06
C GLY A 76 -8.43 -8.14 1.65
N GLU A 77 -9.69 -7.88 2.02
CA GLU A 77 -10.83 -8.78 1.90
C GLU A 77 -11.15 -9.16 0.45
N ASP A 78 -10.90 -8.25 -0.49
CA ASP A 78 -11.15 -8.47 -1.91
C ASP A 78 -10.18 -9.46 -2.57
N ARG A 79 -9.32 -10.10 -1.77
CA ARG A 79 -8.34 -11.11 -2.18
C ARG A 79 -7.31 -10.58 -3.17
N CYS A 80 -7.13 -9.26 -3.19
CA CYS A 80 -6.23 -8.62 -4.12
C CYS A 80 -5.06 -7.99 -3.40
N VAL A 81 -3.90 -8.09 -4.03
CA VAL A 81 -2.73 -7.29 -3.73
C VAL A 81 -2.63 -6.22 -4.81
N LEU A 82 -2.70 -4.96 -4.40
CA LEU A 82 -2.50 -3.82 -5.26
C LEU A 82 -1.12 -3.22 -5.03
N LEU A 83 -0.50 -2.75 -6.11
CA LEU A 83 0.67 -1.87 -6.03
C LEU A 83 0.34 -0.50 -6.58
N TRP A 84 0.79 0.49 -5.84
CA TRP A 84 0.57 1.91 -6.11
C TRP A 84 1.90 2.60 -6.24
N ARG A 85 2.03 3.40 -7.29
CA ARG A 85 3.23 4.21 -7.53
C ARG A 85 2.84 5.67 -7.60
N GLU A 86 3.66 6.50 -6.98
CA GLU A 86 3.58 7.95 -7.16
C GLU A 86 4.56 8.37 -8.25
N ALA A 87 4.06 9.16 -9.20
CA ALA A 87 4.85 9.81 -10.22
C ALA A 87 4.35 11.24 -10.41
N GLU A 88 5.23 12.22 -10.23
CA GLU A 88 4.93 13.65 -10.42
C GLU A 88 3.77 14.18 -9.54
N GLY A 89 3.61 13.61 -8.34
CA GLY A 89 2.56 13.96 -7.39
C GLY A 89 1.24 13.19 -7.59
N GLU A 90 1.11 12.43 -8.67
CA GLU A 90 -0.06 11.62 -8.97
C GLU A 90 0.16 10.15 -8.57
N TRP A 91 -0.84 9.55 -7.94
CA TRP A 91 -0.81 8.15 -7.54
C TRP A 91 -1.62 7.29 -8.51
N CYS A 92 -1.03 6.20 -8.98
CA CYS A 92 -1.71 5.25 -9.86
C CYS A 92 -1.50 3.80 -9.42
N GLN A 93 -2.53 2.98 -9.67
CA GLN A 93 -2.41 1.53 -9.55
C GLN A 93 -1.56 1.01 -10.71
N VAL A 94 -0.42 0.40 -10.40
CA VAL A 94 0.50 -0.16 -11.41
C VAL A 94 0.37 -1.67 -11.56
N HIS A 95 -0.12 -2.35 -10.53
CA HIS A 95 -0.31 -3.79 -10.57
C HIS A 95 -1.48 -4.22 -9.69
N ARG A 96 -2.17 -5.27 -10.13
CA ARG A 96 -3.20 -6.00 -9.38
C ARG A 96 -2.91 -7.48 -9.51
N HIS A 97 -2.80 -8.16 -8.38
CA HIS A 97 -2.72 -9.60 -8.33
C HIS A 97 -3.87 -10.14 -7.48
N GLU A 98 -4.62 -11.11 -8.02
CA GLU A 98 -5.72 -11.76 -7.32
C GLU A 98 -5.25 -13.08 -6.72
N LEU A 99 -5.67 -13.37 -5.49
CA LEU A 99 -5.33 -14.57 -4.74
C LEU A 99 -6.61 -15.34 -4.40
N GLU A 100 -6.46 -16.61 -3.99
CA GLU A 100 -7.62 -17.46 -3.70
C GLU A 100 -8.31 -17.07 -2.39
N GLY A 101 -7.51 -16.74 -1.36
CA GLY A 101 -7.95 -16.25 -0.06
C GLY A 101 -7.80 -14.74 0.14
N ALA A 102 -8.45 -14.23 1.18
CA ALA A 102 -8.34 -12.83 1.58
C ALA A 102 -6.97 -12.58 2.21
N VAL A 103 -6.39 -11.39 1.96
CA VAL A 103 -5.00 -11.11 2.35
C VAL A 103 -4.98 -10.37 3.68
N LEU A 104 -4.51 -11.04 4.72
CA LEU A 104 -4.53 -10.55 6.09
C LEU A 104 -3.31 -9.68 6.43
N SER A 105 -2.17 -9.96 5.80
CA SER A 105 -0.92 -9.25 6.05
C SER A 105 -0.02 -9.33 4.83
N ILE A 106 0.78 -8.28 4.61
CA ILE A 106 1.77 -8.21 3.55
C ILE A 106 3.11 -7.68 4.07
N ALA A 107 4.21 -8.08 3.43
CA ALA A 107 5.55 -7.60 3.75
C ALA A 107 6.44 -7.58 2.51
N PHE A 108 7.17 -6.48 2.32
CA PHE A 108 8.20 -6.41 1.28
C PHE A 108 9.49 -7.10 1.73
N SER A 109 10.17 -7.72 0.78
CA SER A 109 11.52 -8.23 0.98
C SER A 109 12.51 -7.09 1.25
N PRO A 110 13.56 -7.35 2.06
CA PRO A 110 14.71 -6.46 2.12
C PRO A 110 15.52 -6.50 0.81
N TRP A 111 16.48 -5.58 0.71
CA TRP A 111 17.23 -5.19 -0.49
C TRP A 111 17.95 -6.30 -1.29
N GLU A 112 18.18 -7.49 -0.74
CA GLU A 112 19.10 -8.48 -1.33
C GLU A 112 18.49 -9.37 -2.45
N TYR A 113 17.16 -9.44 -2.63
CA TYR A 113 16.53 -10.47 -3.50
C TYR A 113 15.60 -9.93 -4.60
N GLY A 114 15.69 -8.64 -4.92
CA GLY A 114 14.74 -8.00 -5.83
C GLY A 114 13.42 -7.64 -5.14
N LEU A 115 12.49 -7.04 -5.88
CA LEU A 115 11.22 -6.58 -5.32
C LEU A 115 10.30 -7.80 -5.13
N GLN A 116 10.26 -8.33 -3.91
CA GLN A 116 9.35 -9.41 -3.55
C GLN A 116 8.35 -8.93 -2.50
N LEU A 117 7.14 -9.43 -2.59
CA LEU A 117 6.08 -9.19 -1.63
C LEU A 117 5.55 -10.52 -1.13
N ALA A 118 5.64 -10.76 0.17
CA ALA A 118 4.97 -11.88 0.83
C ALA A 118 3.56 -11.45 1.23
N ALA A 119 2.57 -12.28 0.93
CA ALA A 119 1.17 -12.10 1.30
C ALA A 119 0.72 -13.32 2.11
N ALA A 120 0.17 -13.07 3.30
CA ALA A 120 -0.42 -14.10 4.17
C ALA A 120 -1.94 -14.13 3.97
N CYS A 121 -2.45 -15.28 3.53
CA CYS A 121 -3.82 -15.43 3.09
C CYS A 121 -4.67 -16.21 4.10
N SER A 122 -5.99 -15.95 4.10
CA SER A 122 -6.97 -16.61 4.97
C SER A 122 -7.18 -18.09 4.66
N ASP A 123 -6.73 -18.56 3.50
CA ASP A 123 -6.74 -19.96 3.04
C ASP A 123 -5.56 -20.79 3.61
N SER A 124 -4.87 -20.25 4.62
CA SER A 124 -3.68 -20.85 5.24
C SER A 124 -2.46 -20.93 4.30
N GLN A 125 -2.45 -20.18 3.19
CA GLN A 125 -1.30 -20.08 2.29
C GLN A 125 -0.50 -18.80 2.52
N VAL A 126 0.78 -18.86 2.19
CA VAL A 126 1.65 -17.68 2.04
C VAL A 126 2.10 -17.63 0.58
N VAL A 127 1.80 -16.52 -0.09
CA VAL A 127 2.17 -16.31 -1.49
C VAL A 127 3.30 -15.29 -1.56
N VAL A 128 4.37 -15.63 -2.27
CA VAL A 128 5.48 -14.70 -2.54
C VAL A 128 5.39 -14.26 -3.99
N LEU A 129 5.07 -12.98 -4.19
CA LEU A 129 5.04 -12.33 -5.48
C LEU A 129 6.43 -11.76 -5.76
N SER A 130 7.06 -12.17 -6.86
CA SER A 130 8.29 -11.55 -7.35
C SER A 130 7.93 -10.61 -8.49
N LEU A 131 8.14 -9.30 -8.29
CA LEU A 131 7.90 -8.29 -9.31
C LEU A 131 9.20 -8.12 -10.09
N SER A 132 9.18 -8.42 -11.39
CA SER A 132 10.34 -8.23 -12.26
C SER A 132 10.62 -6.74 -12.46
N GLU A 133 11.88 -6.39 -12.78
CA GLU A 133 12.28 -5.01 -13.14
C GLU A 133 11.44 -4.43 -14.29
N ASP A 134 10.81 -5.27 -15.12
CA ASP A 134 9.90 -4.83 -16.18
C ASP A 134 8.60 -4.22 -15.63
N ALA A 135 8.09 -4.73 -14.50
CA ALA A 135 6.96 -4.11 -13.79
C ALA A 135 7.39 -2.81 -13.07
N GLU A 136 8.68 -2.67 -12.73
CA GLU A 136 9.24 -1.43 -12.18
C GLU A 136 9.37 -0.33 -13.24
N ARG A 137 9.58 -0.71 -14.50
CA ARG A 137 9.71 0.19 -15.66
C ARG A 137 8.41 0.48 -16.39
N ALA A 138 7.40 -0.38 -16.24
CA ALA A 138 6.09 -0.22 -16.84
C ALA A 138 5.26 0.85 -16.10
N GLY A 139 5.67 2.11 -16.20
CA GLY A 139 4.82 3.28 -15.99
C GLY A 139 3.74 3.43 -17.07
N LYS A 140 3.12 2.32 -17.51
CA LYS A 140 1.94 2.35 -18.36
C LYS A 140 0.90 1.44 -17.75
N ALA A 141 -0.16 2.08 -17.28
CA ALA A 141 -1.41 1.49 -16.89
C ALA A 141 -1.76 0.30 -17.80
N VAL A 142 -1.75 -0.90 -17.24
CA VAL A 142 -2.54 -1.99 -17.80
C VAL A 142 -3.95 -1.74 -17.31
N VAL A 143 -4.70 -0.99 -18.12
CA VAL A 143 -6.16 -1.00 -18.10
C VAL A 143 -6.55 -2.14 -19.03
N GLU A 144 -7.32 -3.06 -18.46
CA GLU A 144 -7.95 -4.27 -19.07
C GLU A 144 -7.06 -5.49 -19.30
#